data_AF-M5FA19-F1
#
_entry.id   AF-M5FA19-F1
#
_cell.length_a   1.000
_cell.length_b   1.000
_cell.length_c   1.000
_cell.angle_alpha   90.00
_cell.angle_beta   90.00
_cell.angle_gamma   90.00
#
_symmetry.space_group_name_H-M   'P 1'
#
loop_
_entity.id
_entity.type
_entity.pdbx_description
1 polymer ?
#
loop_
_entity_poly.entity_id
_entity_poly.type
_entity_poly.pdbx_seq_one_letter_code
_entity_poly.pdbx_strand_id
1 'polypeptide(L)'
;MRLLTGFQALGTVLLLVWGATAASADEIISDPGIGIRVAPGSQAETTAYYERISAKLGVTDTRRDLPNLTALLTHLGYQSLTAEDLEFKSPSDLMATFPNDQLLVSRFFAPKIVDFNVKSTDTQYPYHAGWRKLVRILALPRSGADSAGLQAAYVLFNYVQEQLTDAPFPDGTSVSESVNTQVIIVPRAFSKGQEDSAYFLDFDTRTGGYKIHDFLSAAFDVAQDPNHPEETKRNYYVPTACAQCHGHDQEGGGPTNSVFPYAKLNYLDTDQWYDMMAFGEFPSTLGTYDVLFDGGLDHSSGAYGAAFDVVRKLNSFIRSQNSESVHSGDIDLFKIKAVDKWLALHQSSADPVPALARALDLGNGSAVWQDTQDDRALLGLLDQYCFRCHSSVLYSVFDKQAVADRWRTIARYVQLPATNSSHMPQGRQLDAQTIADIVRYVQALK
;
A
#
# COMPACT_ATOMS: atom_id res chain seq x y z
N MET A 1 55.95 -1.24 -65.04
CA MET A 1 55.01 -1.02 -66.16
C MET A 1 54.30 -2.33 -66.42
N ARG A 2 53.04 -2.49 -65.93
CA ARG A 2 52.11 -3.64 -66.10
C ARG A 2 52.65 -4.99 -65.55
N LEU A 3 51.90 -5.91 -64.94
CA LEU A 3 50.47 -6.20 -64.87
C LEU A 3 50.19 -7.05 -63.61
N LEU A 4 48.93 -6.99 -63.16
CA LEU A 4 48.31 -7.71 -62.04
C LEU A 4 48.28 -9.24 -62.22
N THR A 5 48.23 -9.96 -61.08
CA THR A 5 47.34 -11.08 -60.68
C THR A 5 48.04 -11.78 -59.51
N GLY A 6 47.49 -12.10 -58.34
CA GLY A 6 46.14 -12.39 -57.90
C GLY A 6 46.31 -13.33 -56.69
N PHE A 7 45.81 -12.95 -55.52
CA PHE A 7 45.76 -13.84 -54.36
C PHE A 7 44.39 -13.69 -53.72
N GLN A 8 43.59 -14.76 -53.83
CA GLN A 8 42.32 -14.93 -53.16
C GLN A 8 42.59 -15.29 -51.70
N ALA A 9 42.16 -14.43 -50.78
CA ALA A 9 42.02 -14.78 -49.37
C ALA A 9 40.60 -15.30 -49.15
N LEU A 10 40.48 -16.60 -48.87
CA LEU A 10 39.27 -17.23 -48.33
C LEU A 10 39.06 -16.71 -46.91
N GLY A 11 38.20 -15.69 -46.78
CA GLY A 11 37.67 -15.25 -45.49
C GLY A 11 36.52 -16.15 -45.06
N THR A 12 36.78 -17.05 -44.11
CA THR A 12 35.74 -17.79 -43.41
C THR A 12 34.91 -16.81 -42.57
N VAL A 13 33.69 -16.52 -43.03
CA VAL A 13 32.69 -15.81 -42.21
C VAL A 13 32.17 -16.82 -41.19
N LEU A 14 32.69 -16.73 -39.96
CA LEU A 14 32.14 -17.43 -38.81
C LEU A 14 30.85 -16.72 -38.40
N LEU A 15 29.70 -17.23 -38.85
CA LEU A 15 28.39 -16.87 -38.30
C LEU A 15 28.31 -17.43 -36.88
N LEU A 16 28.69 -16.60 -35.90
CA LEU A 16 28.36 -16.81 -34.50
C LEU A 16 26.86 -16.58 -34.33
N VAL A 17 26.09 -17.66 -34.46
CA VAL A 17 24.71 -17.72 -33.99
C VAL A 17 24.78 -17.62 -32.47
N TRP A 18 24.56 -16.42 -31.94
CA TRP A 18 24.16 -16.26 -30.56
C TRP A 18 22.78 -16.88 -30.42
N GLY A 19 22.75 -18.16 -30.05
CA GLY A 19 21.56 -18.74 -29.47
C GLY A 19 21.28 -17.94 -28.21
N ALA A 20 20.29 -17.06 -28.26
CA ALA A 20 19.65 -16.55 -27.07
C ALA A 20 19.02 -17.76 -26.39
N THR A 21 19.78 -18.39 -25.50
CA THR A 21 19.18 -19.20 -24.45
C THR A 21 18.28 -18.24 -23.71
N ALA A 22 16.97 -18.39 -23.88
CA ALA A 22 16.00 -17.81 -22.99
C ALA A 22 16.51 -18.14 -21.59
N ALA A 23 17.00 -17.11 -20.89
CA ALA A 23 17.27 -17.24 -19.48
C ALA A 23 15.95 -17.77 -18.92
N SER A 24 15.98 -18.99 -18.39
CA SER A 24 14.96 -19.39 -17.43
C SER A 24 14.87 -18.21 -16.48
N ALA A 25 13.73 -17.53 -16.44
CA ALA A 25 13.47 -16.57 -15.39
C ALA A 25 13.81 -17.32 -14.11
N ASP A 26 14.93 -16.96 -13.49
CA ASP A 26 15.29 -17.47 -12.20
C ASP A 26 14.05 -17.19 -11.38
N GLU A 27 13.37 -18.28 -11.00
CA GLU A 27 12.27 -18.25 -10.07
C GLU A 27 12.78 -17.33 -8.96
N ILE A 28 12.16 -16.16 -8.78
CA ILE A 28 12.46 -15.34 -7.62
C ILE A 28 12.11 -16.29 -6.48
N ILE A 29 13.13 -16.97 -5.94
CA ILE A 29 13.00 -17.85 -4.81
C ILE A 29 12.73 -16.87 -3.70
N SER A 30 11.45 -16.53 -3.53
CA SER A 30 10.95 -15.93 -2.31
C SER A 30 11.53 -16.79 -1.21
N ASP A 31 12.31 -16.18 -0.32
CA ASP A 31 12.72 -16.83 0.91
C ASP A 31 11.52 -17.61 1.46
N PRO A 32 11.63 -18.92 1.74
CA PRO A 32 10.52 -19.72 2.23
C PRO A 32 9.87 -19.17 3.52
N GLY A 33 10.50 -18.20 4.19
CA GLY A 33 9.92 -17.41 5.27
C GLY A 33 8.99 -16.28 4.84
N ILE A 34 9.00 -15.84 3.57
CA ILE A 34 8.11 -14.79 3.07
C ILE A 34 6.86 -15.44 2.48
N GLY A 35 5.87 -15.60 3.36
CA GLY A 35 4.57 -16.12 2.98
C GLY A 35 3.73 -15.12 2.18
N ILE A 36 2.63 -15.63 1.64
CA ILE A 36 1.47 -14.84 1.16
C ILE A 36 0.96 -13.87 2.22
N ARG A 37 1.16 -14.24 3.48
CA ARG A 37 0.71 -13.56 4.67
C ARG A 37 1.77 -12.64 5.20
N VAL A 38 1.29 -11.58 5.82
CA VAL A 38 2.09 -10.69 6.64
C VAL A 38 2.60 -11.47 7.84
N ALA A 39 3.92 -11.59 7.94
CA ALA A 39 4.58 -12.12 9.11
C ALA A 39 4.22 -11.21 10.32
N PRO A 40 3.71 -11.78 11.42
CA PRO A 40 3.28 -10.98 12.57
C PRO A 40 4.41 -10.25 13.28
N GLY A 41 5.68 -10.63 13.09
CA GLY A 41 6.80 -10.12 13.90
C GLY A 41 6.73 -10.58 15.36
N SER A 42 7.48 -9.91 16.25
CA SER A 42 7.45 -10.19 17.69
C SER A 42 7.77 -8.96 18.54
N GLN A 43 7.37 -8.97 19.81
CA GLN A 43 7.69 -7.89 20.75
C GLN A 43 9.20 -7.68 20.96
N ALA A 44 9.97 -8.77 20.98
CA ALA A 44 11.43 -8.69 21.13
C ALA A 44 12.07 -7.94 19.94
N GLU A 45 11.56 -8.21 18.73
CA GLU A 45 11.97 -7.51 17.52
C GLU A 45 11.60 -6.02 17.57
N THR A 46 10.38 -5.68 17.99
CA THR A 46 9.95 -4.27 18.16
C THR A 46 10.86 -3.53 19.12
N THR A 47 11.22 -4.14 20.24
CA THR A 47 12.12 -3.53 21.22
C THR A 47 13.50 -3.25 20.62
N ALA A 48 14.12 -4.25 19.99
CA ALA A 48 15.41 -4.07 19.32
C ALA A 48 15.34 -3.00 18.21
N TYR A 49 14.23 -2.96 17.47
CA TYR A 49 14.00 -1.97 16.44
C TYR A 49 13.89 -0.55 17.00
N TYR A 50 13.07 -0.32 18.03
CA TYR A 50 12.90 1.00 18.65
C TYR A 50 14.18 1.52 19.32
N GLU A 51 15.00 0.62 19.89
CA GLU A 51 16.34 0.95 20.37
C GLU A 51 17.28 1.36 19.22
N ARG A 52 17.22 0.65 18.09
CA ARG A 52 18.05 0.95 16.91
C ARG A 52 17.70 2.30 16.28
N ILE A 53 16.41 2.63 16.15
CA ILE A 53 15.97 3.82 15.42
C ILE A 53 15.95 5.09 16.27
N SER A 54 16.08 5.02 17.61
CA SER A 54 15.97 6.20 18.48
C SER A 54 16.92 7.34 18.05
N ALA A 55 18.20 7.01 17.84
CA ALA A 55 19.20 7.97 17.37
C ALA A 55 18.89 8.52 15.97
N LYS A 56 18.31 7.70 15.09
CA LYS A 56 17.87 8.12 13.74
C LYS A 56 16.66 9.05 13.79
N LEU A 57 15.82 8.89 14.80
CA LEU A 57 14.72 9.79 15.10
C LEU A 57 15.17 11.05 15.86
N GLY A 58 16.45 11.16 16.26
CA GLY A 58 16.96 12.30 17.03
C GLY A 58 16.53 12.30 18.50
N VAL A 59 16.23 11.13 19.06
CA VAL A 59 15.87 10.95 20.47
C VAL A 59 16.81 9.93 21.12
N THR A 60 16.82 9.85 22.45
CA THR A 60 17.67 8.89 23.17
C THR A 60 16.96 7.55 23.34
N ASP A 61 15.66 7.60 23.60
CA ASP A 61 14.80 6.43 23.76
C ASP A 61 13.45 6.72 23.11
N THR A 62 13.10 5.95 22.08
CA THR A 62 11.86 6.15 21.30
C THR A 62 10.62 6.10 22.19
N ARG A 63 10.52 5.14 23.12
CA ARG A 63 9.32 4.96 23.95
C ARG A 63 9.20 6.03 25.04
N ARG A 64 10.32 6.46 25.61
CA ARG A 64 10.35 7.48 26.66
C ARG A 64 10.20 8.89 26.11
N ASP A 65 10.88 9.19 25.01
CA ASP A 65 10.97 10.55 24.47
C ASP A 65 9.84 10.84 23.47
N LEU A 66 9.25 9.80 22.84
CA LEU A 66 8.04 9.88 22.00
C LEU A 66 6.90 9.00 22.56
N PRO A 67 6.49 9.18 23.83
CA PRO A 67 5.60 8.23 24.53
C PRO A 67 4.17 8.21 24.01
N ASN A 68 3.77 9.20 23.21
CA ASN A 68 2.47 9.28 22.57
C ASN A 68 2.54 10.11 21.29
N LEU A 69 1.46 10.07 20.49
CA LEU A 69 1.40 10.78 19.22
C LEU A 69 1.59 12.29 19.38
N THR A 70 1.06 12.93 20.43
CA THR A 70 1.28 14.37 20.69
C THR A 70 2.76 14.72 20.89
N ALA A 71 3.52 13.85 21.55
CA ALA A 71 4.97 14.03 21.71
C ALA A 71 5.70 13.95 20.36
N LEU A 72 5.29 13.04 19.47
CA LEU A 72 5.80 13.00 18.10
C LEU A 72 5.49 14.29 17.32
N LEU A 73 4.26 14.81 17.42
CA LEU A 73 3.88 16.07 16.77
C LEU A 73 4.72 17.25 17.28
N THR A 74 4.97 17.27 18.59
CA THR A 74 5.86 18.26 19.24
C THR A 74 7.29 18.14 18.70
N HIS A 75 7.81 16.91 18.55
CA HIS A 75 9.13 16.63 17.99
C HIS A 75 9.27 17.08 16.52
N LEU A 76 8.17 16.97 15.75
CA LEU A 76 8.06 17.50 14.38
C LEU A 76 7.93 19.03 14.33
N GLY A 77 7.76 19.70 15.48
CA GLY A 77 7.69 21.16 15.62
C GLY A 77 6.29 21.73 15.86
N TYR A 78 5.25 20.91 15.94
CA TYR A 78 3.86 21.36 16.06
C TYR A 78 3.40 21.47 17.52
N GLN A 79 3.85 22.52 18.20
CA GLN A 79 3.63 22.72 19.64
C GLN A 79 2.16 22.86 20.06
N SER A 80 1.29 23.31 19.15
CA SER A 80 -0.13 23.56 19.41
C SER A 80 -1.06 22.49 18.85
N LEU A 81 -0.52 21.42 18.26
CA LEU A 81 -1.31 20.36 17.64
C LEU A 81 -1.24 19.10 18.50
N THR A 82 -2.40 18.65 18.98
CA THR A 82 -2.49 17.40 19.75
C THR A 82 -2.84 16.22 18.85
N ALA A 83 -2.66 15.00 19.35
CA ALA A 83 -3.15 13.78 18.71
C ALA A 83 -4.67 13.83 18.47
N GLU A 84 -5.43 14.36 19.42
CA GLU A 84 -6.88 14.50 19.33
C GLU A 84 -7.30 15.54 18.29
N ASP A 85 -6.60 16.68 18.22
CA ASP A 85 -6.77 17.63 17.12
C ASP A 85 -6.56 16.94 15.77
N LEU A 86 -5.48 16.16 15.67
CA LEU A 86 -5.11 15.48 14.44
C LEU A 86 -6.13 14.42 14.02
N GLU A 87 -6.72 13.70 14.97
CA GLU A 87 -7.74 12.70 14.70
C GLU A 87 -9.11 13.34 14.37
N PHE A 88 -9.57 14.29 15.17
CA PHE A 88 -10.98 14.74 15.15
C PHE A 88 -11.24 16.03 14.36
N LYS A 89 -10.26 16.92 14.18
CA LYS A 89 -10.49 18.14 13.39
C LYS A 89 -10.70 17.81 11.92
N SER A 90 -11.55 18.60 11.27
CA SER A 90 -11.79 18.45 9.83
C SER A 90 -10.49 18.70 9.04
N PRO A 91 -10.31 18.04 7.89
CA PRO A 91 -9.18 18.29 7.01
C PRO A 91 -9.05 19.77 6.60
N SER A 92 -10.17 20.46 6.35
CA SER A 92 -10.18 21.89 6.04
C SER A 92 -9.63 22.75 7.19
N ASP A 93 -10.00 22.46 8.43
CA ASP A 93 -9.53 23.24 9.59
C ASP A 93 -8.03 23.02 9.84
N LEU A 94 -7.56 21.77 9.71
CA LEU A 94 -6.15 21.42 9.86
C LEU A 94 -5.30 22.10 8.77
N MET A 95 -5.69 21.98 7.51
CA MET A 95 -4.93 22.56 6.39
C MET A 95 -4.99 24.09 6.38
N ALA A 96 -6.07 24.71 6.87
CA ALA A 96 -6.14 26.17 7.05
C ALA A 96 -5.23 26.66 8.19
N THR A 97 -5.15 25.90 9.28
CA THR A 97 -4.28 26.21 10.43
C THR A 97 -2.80 26.09 10.08
N PHE A 98 -2.44 25.12 9.23
CA PHE A 98 -1.06 24.81 8.84
C PHE A 98 -0.88 24.96 7.31
N PRO A 99 -0.76 26.20 6.81
CA PRO A 99 -0.76 26.50 5.37
C PRO A 99 0.54 26.07 4.68
N ASN A 100 0.62 26.29 3.37
CA ASN A 100 1.77 25.93 2.51
C ASN A 100 2.06 24.43 2.50
N ASP A 101 0.99 23.63 2.53
CA ASP A 101 1.06 22.17 2.57
C ASP A 101 1.95 21.64 3.70
N GLN A 102 2.08 22.37 4.82
CA GLN A 102 2.77 21.85 6.02
C GLN A 102 2.07 20.59 6.53
N LEU A 103 0.74 20.60 6.48
CA LEU A 103 -0.11 19.43 6.61
C LEU A 103 -0.87 19.19 5.31
N LEU A 104 -0.99 17.92 4.93
CA LEU A 104 -2.04 17.47 4.01
C LEU A 104 -2.87 16.41 4.72
N VAL A 105 -4.19 16.51 4.58
CA VAL A 105 -5.12 15.62 5.25
C VAL A 105 -6.18 15.15 4.27
N SER A 106 -6.41 13.84 4.21
CA SER A 106 -7.46 13.25 3.38
C SER A 106 -8.16 12.12 4.14
N ARG A 107 -9.48 12.09 4.04
CA ARG A 107 -10.37 11.05 4.55
C ARG A 107 -10.98 10.30 3.37
N PHE A 108 -10.83 8.98 3.38
CA PHE A 108 -11.24 8.16 2.25
C PHE A 108 -11.59 6.72 2.64
N PHE A 109 -12.34 6.05 1.77
CA PHE A 109 -12.60 4.62 1.87
C PHE A 109 -11.30 3.84 1.64
N ALA A 110 -10.99 2.91 2.54
CA ALA A 110 -9.74 2.17 2.53
C ALA A 110 -10.03 0.66 2.41
N PRO A 111 -10.08 0.11 1.19
CA PRO A 111 -10.36 -1.31 0.96
C PRO A 111 -9.47 -2.23 1.77
N LYS A 112 -8.18 -1.89 1.93
CA LYS A 112 -7.19 -2.70 2.65
C LYS A 112 -7.63 -3.06 4.09
N ILE A 113 -8.38 -2.19 4.75
CA ILE A 113 -8.77 -2.39 6.16
C ILE A 113 -10.21 -2.86 6.37
N VAL A 114 -10.96 -3.16 5.30
CA VAL A 114 -12.27 -3.79 5.40
C VAL A 114 -12.17 -5.06 6.24
N ASP A 115 -13.06 -5.21 7.21
CA ASP A 115 -13.07 -6.38 8.07
C ASP A 115 -14.06 -7.41 7.53
N PHE A 116 -13.53 -8.42 6.84
CA PHE A 116 -14.30 -9.53 6.29
C PHE A 116 -14.51 -10.68 7.28
N ASN A 117 -13.90 -10.60 8.47
CA ASN A 117 -13.99 -11.64 9.48
C ASN A 117 -15.11 -11.38 10.49
N VAL A 118 -15.68 -10.17 10.52
CA VAL A 118 -16.81 -9.83 11.39
C VAL A 118 -18.12 -10.27 10.75
N LYS A 119 -18.93 -11.00 11.50
CA LYS A 119 -20.30 -11.33 11.09
C LYS A 119 -21.20 -10.10 11.27
N SER A 120 -21.45 -9.39 10.18
CA SER A 120 -22.50 -8.36 10.17
C SER A 120 -23.87 -8.99 10.43
N THR A 121 -24.74 -8.27 11.13
CA THR A 121 -26.17 -8.63 11.24
C THR A 121 -26.90 -8.44 9.92
N ASP A 122 -26.31 -7.68 8.99
CA ASP A 122 -26.78 -7.57 7.63
C ASP A 122 -26.25 -8.74 6.79
N THR A 123 -27.14 -9.68 6.46
CA THR A 123 -26.79 -10.83 5.62
C THR A 123 -26.49 -10.45 4.17
N GLN A 124 -26.86 -9.24 3.74
CA GLN A 124 -26.52 -8.68 2.44
C GLN A 124 -25.08 -8.16 2.40
N TYR A 125 -24.54 -7.68 3.53
CA TYR A 125 -23.19 -7.12 3.65
C TYR A 125 -22.46 -7.70 4.88
N PRO A 126 -21.88 -8.90 4.77
CA PRO A 126 -21.30 -9.63 5.90
C PRO A 126 -19.93 -9.09 6.35
N TYR A 127 -19.65 -7.80 6.17
CA TYR A 127 -18.36 -7.17 6.50
C TYR A 127 -18.54 -5.71 6.92
N HIS A 128 -17.54 -5.18 7.62
CA HIS A 128 -17.52 -3.77 8.01
C HIS A 128 -16.61 -2.96 7.10
N ALA A 129 -17.12 -1.83 6.59
CA ALA A 129 -16.39 -0.98 5.66
C ALA A 129 -15.19 -0.31 6.34
N GLY A 130 -14.06 -0.27 5.63
CA GLY A 130 -12.82 0.33 6.10
C GLY A 130 -12.69 1.78 5.66
N TRP A 131 -12.37 2.68 6.58
CA TRP A 131 -12.17 4.10 6.30
C TRP A 131 -10.88 4.61 6.92
N ARG A 132 -10.20 5.52 6.24
CA ARG A 132 -8.90 6.02 6.68
C ARG A 132 -8.85 7.53 6.63
N LYS A 133 -8.32 8.13 7.70
CA LYS A 133 -7.80 9.50 7.67
C LYS A 133 -6.28 9.43 7.59
N LEU A 134 -5.72 9.92 6.49
CA LEU A 134 -4.29 10.05 6.29
C LEU A 134 -3.88 11.50 6.52
N VAL A 135 -2.85 11.69 7.33
CA VAL A 135 -2.22 13.00 7.57
C VAL A 135 -0.75 12.91 7.18
N ARG A 136 -0.31 13.71 6.22
CA ARG A 136 1.11 13.94 5.97
C ARG A 136 1.55 15.22 6.65
N ILE A 137 2.57 15.12 7.49
CA ILE A 137 3.09 16.18 8.35
C ILE A 137 4.56 16.42 8.00
N LEU A 138 4.94 17.62 7.59
CA LEU A 138 6.36 17.94 7.37
C LEU A 138 7.08 18.20 8.68
N ALA A 139 8.35 17.81 8.82
CA ALA A 139 9.17 18.31 9.92
C ALA A 139 9.41 19.82 9.75
N LEU A 140 9.02 20.64 10.74
CA LEU A 140 9.20 22.08 10.66
C LEU A 140 10.67 22.47 10.86
N PRO A 141 11.16 23.56 10.23
CA PRO A 141 12.53 24.00 10.39
C PRO A 141 12.92 24.23 11.85
N ARG A 142 14.10 23.72 12.24
CA ARG A 142 14.67 23.76 13.59
C ARG A 142 13.91 22.93 14.64
N SER A 143 12.99 22.06 14.23
CA SER A 143 12.41 21.06 15.11
C SER A 143 13.43 19.96 15.47
N GLY A 144 13.09 19.12 16.45
CA GLY A 144 13.92 17.96 16.79
C GLY A 144 14.02 16.99 15.60
N ALA A 145 12.89 16.77 14.92
CA ALA A 145 12.83 15.94 13.72
C ALA A 145 13.64 16.52 12.54
N ASP A 146 13.58 17.83 12.30
CA ASP A 146 14.38 18.50 11.25
C ASP A 146 15.88 18.38 11.54
N SER A 147 16.27 18.56 12.80
CA SER A 147 17.67 18.40 13.24
C SER A 147 18.18 16.96 13.09
N ALA A 148 17.28 15.98 13.18
CA ALA A 148 17.55 14.57 12.93
C ALA A 148 17.54 14.20 11.43
N GLY A 149 17.28 15.15 10.53
CA GLY A 149 17.21 14.89 9.09
C GLY A 149 15.92 14.21 8.65
N LEU A 150 14.84 14.29 9.44
CA LEU A 150 13.53 13.79 9.04
C LEU A 150 12.84 14.79 8.09
N GLN A 151 12.10 14.27 7.11
CA GLN A 151 11.36 15.09 6.15
C GLN A 151 9.88 15.19 6.55
N ALA A 152 9.25 14.05 6.80
CA ALA A 152 7.82 14.00 7.05
C ALA A 152 7.42 12.78 7.90
N ALA A 153 6.24 12.86 8.50
CA ALA A 153 5.53 11.71 9.06
C ALA A 153 4.17 11.57 8.36
N TYR A 154 3.75 10.33 8.14
CA TYR A 154 2.43 9.95 7.65
C TYR A 154 1.71 9.26 8.79
N VAL A 155 0.62 9.84 9.26
CA VAL A 155 -0.23 9.31 10.35
C VAL A 155 -1.50 8.76 9.73
N LEU A 156 -1.77 7.49 9.97
CA LEU A 156 -2.92 6.76 9.43
C LEU A 156 -3.84 6.40 10.58
N PHE A 157 -4.98 7.09 10.66
CA PHE A 157 -6.08 6.70 11.53
C PHE A 157 -7.02 5.78 10.75
N ASN A 158 -7.30 4.61 11.29
CA ASN A 158 -8.08 3.56 10.66
C ASN A 158 -9.41 3.43 11.40
N TYR A 159 -10.52 3.52 10.68
CA TYR A 159 -11.87 3.40 11.19
C TYR A 159 -12.57 2.22 10.52
N VAL A 160 -13.42 1.56 11.30
CA VAL A 160 -14.26 0.47 10.83
C VAL A 160 -15.70 0.90 11.02
N GLN A 161 -16.44 1.00 9.92
CA GLN A 161 -17.84 1.39 9.92
C GLN A 161 -18.69 0.13 10.13
N GLU A 162 -19.23 -0.03 11.33
CA GLU A 162 -20.08 -1.19 11.68
C GLU A 162 -21.44 -1.14 10.99
N GLN A 163 -22.05 0.04 10.90
CA GLN A 163 -23.32 0.28 10.21
C GLN A 163 -23.09 1.23 9.04
N LEU A 164 -23.46 0.81 7.82
CA LEU A 164 -23.19 1.59 6.59
C LEU A 164 -23.96 2.93 6.52
N THR A 165 -24.95 3.12 7.40
CA THR A 165 -25.70 4.38 7.57
C THR A 165 -24.99 5.40 8.45
N ASP A 166 -24.04 4.98 9.27
CA ASP A 166 -23.37 5.86 10.23
C ASP A 166 -22.24 6.63 9.54
N ALA A 167 -21.93 7.84 10.03
CA ALA A 167 -20.77 8.57 9.52
C ALA A 167 -19.48 7.79 9.83
N PRO A 168 -18.61 7.52 8.84
CA PRO A 168 -17.39 6.75 9.06
C PRO A 168 -16.33 7.47 9.88
N PHE A 169 -16.44 8.80 10.00
CA PHE A 169 -15.53 9.63 10.76
C PHE A 169 -16.28 10.38 11.86
N PRO A 170 -15.65 10.57 13.02
CA PRO A 170 -16.26 11.32 14.11
C PRO A 170 -16.44 12.79 13.71
N ASP A 171 -17.56 13.38 14.09
CA ASP A 171 -17.91 14.80 13.90
C ASP A 171 -17.75 15.63 15.19
N GLY A 172 -16.97 15.10 16.15
CA GLY A 172 -16.80 15.68 17.49
C GLY A 172 -17.93 15.38 18.48
N THR A 173 -19.01 14.72 18.04
CA THR A 173 -20.09 14.22 18.92
C THR A 173 -20.06 12.70 19.10
N SER A 174 -19.35 12.01 18.21
CA SER A 174 -19.25 10.55 18.17
C SER A 174 -18.24 9.98 19.17
N VAL A 175 -18.54 8.79 19.69
CA VAL A 175 -17.65 7.96 20.51
C VAL A 175 -16.63 7.16 19.67
N SER A 176 -16.80 7.14 18.35
CA SER A 176 -15.94 6.40 17.41
C SER A 176 -14.55 7.02 17.37
N GLU A 177 -13.54 6.17 17.58
CA GLU A 177 -12.12 6.49 17.51
C GLU A 177 -11.43 5.53 16.55
N SER A 178 -10.24 5.91 16.11
CA SER A 178 -9.38 5.08 15.29
C SER A 178 -9.09 3.75 15.99
N VAL A 179 -9.32 2.62 15.31
CA VAL A 179 -9.08 1.27 15.86
C VAL A 179 -7.59 0.91 15.94
N ASN A 180 -6.73 1.64 15.22
CA ASN A 180 -5.29 1.66 15.39
C ASN A 180 -4.69 2.89 14.69
N THR A 181 -3.56 3.40 15.17
CA THR A 181 -2.91 4.58 14.60
C THR A 181 -1.49 4.26 14.16
N GLN A 182 -1.32 4.04 12.85
CA GLN A 182 -0.02 3.71 12.27
C GLN A 182 0.72 4.98 11.86
N VAL A 183 2.03 5.01 12.07
CA VAL A 183 2.88 6.13 11.67
C VAL A 183 4.06 5.64 10.83
N ILE A 184 4.29 6.33 9.72
CA ILE A 184 5.45 6.11 8.84
C ILE A 184 6.25 7.42 8.78
N ILE A 185 7.50 7.39 9.22
CA ILE A 185 8.41 8.54 9.22
C ILE A 185 9.38 8.39 8.06
N VAL A 186 9.49 9.43 7.23
CA VAL A 186 10.35 9.46 6.05
C VAL A 186 11.57 10.35 6.34
N PRO A 187 12.81 9.83 6.27
CA PRO A 187 14.01 10.65 6.33
C PRO A 187 14.16 11.49 5.06
N ARG A 188 14.81 12.65 5.18
CA ARG A 188 15.11 13.54 4.04
C ARG A 188 16.15 12.96 3.10
N ALA A 189 17.05 12.15 3.64
CA ALA A 189 18.10 11.47 2.90
C ALA A 189 18.48 10.20 3.66
N PHE A 190 18.86 9.17 2.90
CA PHE A 190 19.35 7.90 3.41
C PHE A 190 20.29 7.28 2.39
N SER A 191 21.19 6.41 2.85
CA SER A 191 22.08 5.65 1.99
C SER A 191 21.30 4.48 1.38
N LYS A 192 20.97 4.61 0.09
CA LYS A 192 20.18 3.62 -0.67
C LYS A 192 20.74 2.19 -0.53
N GLY A 193 19.88 1.25 -0.14
CA GLY A 193 20.28 -0.15 0.09
C GLY A 193 21.02 -0.41 1.40
N GLN A 194 21.30 0.61 2.22
CA GLN A 194 22.10 0.49 3.44
C GLN A 194 21.41 1.03 4.69
N GLU A 195 20.62 2.09 4.56
CA GLU A 195 19.87 2.72 5.64
C GLU A 195 18.37 2.62 5.39
N ASP A 196 17.56 2.69 6.45
CA ASP A 196 16.11 2.67 6.33
C ASP A 196 15.61 3.81 5.46
N SER A 197 14.75 3.50 4.50
CA SER A 197 14.06 4.49 3.68
C SER A 197 12.77 5.01 4.33
N ALA A 198 12.31 4.34 5.40
CA ALA A 198 11.21 4.75 6.26
C ALA A 198 11.31 4.09 7.65
N TYR A 199 10.79 4.76 8.67
CA TYR A 199 10.64 4.21 10.02
C TYR A 199 9.17 4.03 10.36
N PHE A 200 8.85 2.99 11.12
CA PHE A 200 7.48 2.64 11.47
C PHE A 200 7.26 2.80 12.97
N LEU A 201 6.16 3.41 13.37
CA LEU A 201 5.67 3.43 14.75
C LEU A 201 4.20 3.05 14.75
N ASP A 202 3.73 2.51 15.86
CA ASP A 202 2.30 2.32 16.12
C ASP A 202 1.93 3.06 17.41
N PHE A 203 0.74 3.66 17.42
CA PHE A 203 0.17 4.32 18.58
C PHE A 203 -1.22 3.74 18.86
N ASP A 204 -1.49 3.56 20.15
CA ASP A 204 -2.77 3.08 20.67
C ASP A 204 -3.91 4.05 20.30
N THR A 205 -5.14 3.64 20.57
CA THR A 205 -6.32 4.46 20.32
C THR A 205 -6.36 5.68 21.24
N ARG A 206 -7.30 6.60 20.99
CA ARG A 206 -7.54 7.74 21.88
C ARG A 206 -7.82 7.30 23.32
N THR A 207 -8.62 6.26 23.54
CA THR A 207 -8.89 5.71 24.88
C THR A 207 -7.62 5.15 25.54
N GLY A 208 -6.69 4.61 24.76
CA GLY A 208 -5.33 4.24 25.20
C GLY A 208 -4.41 5.44 25.47
N GLY A 209 -4.87 6.67 25.18
CA GLY A 209 -4.11 7.91 25.32
C GLY A 209 -3.12 8.14 24.19
N TYR A 210 -3.32 7.52 23.03
CA TYR A 210 -2.40 7.54 21.89
C TYR A 210 -0.97 7.16 22.26
N LYS A 211 -0.80 6.26 23.23
CA LYS A 211 0.53 5.85 23.69
C LYS A 211 1.24 5.06 22.61
N ILE A 212 2.55 5.20 22.53
CA ILE A 212 3.35 4.34 21.64
C ILE A 212 3.10 2.87 21.98
N HIS A 213 2.93 2.07 20.95
CA HIS A 213 2.56 0.68 21.04
C HIS A 213 3.50 -0.18 20.19
N ASP A 214 3.52 -1.49 20.45
CA ASP A 214 4.47 -2.42 19.82
C ASP A 214 3.89 -3.10 18.57
N PHE A 215 2.57 -3.08 18.41
CA PHE A 215 1.86 -3.79 17.35
C PHE A 215 0.53 -3.14 17.02
N LEU A 216 0.06 -3.34 15.79
CA LEU A 216 -1.34 -3.07 15.44
C LEU A 216 -2.18 -4.35 15.55
N SER A 217 -3.44 -4.23 15.97
CA SER A 217 -4.41 -5.32 15.91
C SER A 217 -5.25 -5.20 14.65
N ALA A 218 -5.19 -6.18 13.75
CA ALA A 218 -5.84 -6.10 12.44
C ALA A 218 -6.34 -7.45 11.90
N ALA A 219 -7.24 -7.37 10.91
CA ALA A 219 -7.89 -8.50 10.25
C ALA A 219 -7.45 -8.69 8.78
N PHE A 220 -6.37 -8.03 8.33
CA PHE A 220 -6.07 -7.86 6.90
C PHE A 220 -5.86 -9.17 6.13
N ASP A 221 -5.27 -10.18 6.76
CA ASP A 221 -4.95 -11.48 6.15
C ASP A 221 -5.20 -12.68 7.09
N VAL A 222 -6.02 -12.46 8.13
CA VAL A 222 -6.43 -13.51 9.07
C VAL A 222 -7.42 -14.43 8.34
N ALA A 223 -7.08 -15.72 8.20
CA ALA A 223 -8.08 -16.70 7.79
C ALA A 223 -8.96 -17.02 8.98
N GLN A 224 -10.25 -17.20 8.73
CA GLN A 224 -11.19 -17.65 9.74
C GLN A 224 -10.76 -19.01 10.28
N ASP A 225 -10.41 -19.06 11.57
CA ASP A 225 -10.16 -20.32 12.26
C ASP A 225 -11.51 -20.91 12.68
N PRO A 226 -11.93 -22.08 12.15
CA PRO A 226 -13.18 -22.71 12.54
C PRO A 226 -13.20 -23.13 14.03
N ASN A 227 -12.05 -23.27 14.68
CA ASN A 227 -11.95 -23.59 16.10
C ASN A 227 -11.94 -22.36 17.00
N HIS A 228 -11.61 -21.19 16.44
CA HIS A 228 -11.59 -19.90 17.12
C HIS A 228 -12.32 -18.83 16.28
N PRO A 229 -13.63 -19.03 15.99
CA PRO A 229 -14.39 -18.11 15.15
C PRO A 229 -14.50 -16.69 15.74
N GLU A 230 -14.21 -16.51 17.02
CA GLU A 230 -14.11 -15.24 17.72
C GLU A 230 -12.82 -14.46 17.42
N GLU A 231 -11.75 -15.13 17.00
CA GLU A 231 -10.47 -14.50 16.68
C GLU A 231 -10.49 -13.91 15.27
N THR A 232 -11.05 -12.70 15.14
CA THR A 232 -11.13 -12.00 13.85
C THR A 232 -9.89 -11.18 13.52
N LYS A 233 -9.00 -10.98 14.51
CA LYS A 233 -7.82 -10.10 14.42
C LYS A 233 -6.57 -10.78 14.98
N ARG A 234 -5.41 -10.31 14.51
CA ARG A 234 -4.09 -10.70 15.01
C ARG A 234 -3.24 -9.47 15.31
N ASN A 235 -2.29 -9.63 16.22
CA ASN A 235 -1.27 -8.63 16.50
C ASN A 235 -0.14 -8.69 15.46
N TYR A 236 0.15 -7.56 14.84
CA TYR A 236 1.20 -7.38 13.85
C TYR A 236 2.21 -6.37 14.40
N TYR A 237 3.35 -6.89 14.86
CA TYR A 237 4.42 -6.16 15.51
C TYR A 237 5.26 -5.36 14.51
N VAL A 238 5.61 -4.16 14.93
CA VAL A 238 6.55 -3.27 14.23
C VAL A 238 7.97 -3.81 14.45
N PRO A 239 8.90 -3.77 13.47
CA PRO A 239 8.78 -3.22 12.13
C PRO A 239 8.31 -4.23 11.07
N THR A 240 8.54 -5.54 11.26
CA THR A 240 8.38 -6.55 10.20
C THR A 240 7.02 -6.44 9.53
N ALA A 241 5.91 -6.48 10.28
CA ALA A 241 4.59 -6.52 9.66
C ALA A 241 4.28 -5.25 8.84
N CYS A 242 4.69 -4.09 9.35
CA CYS A 242 4.56 -2.82 8.65
C CYS A 242 5.41 -2.82 7.38
N ALA A 243 6.67 -3.24 7.47
CA ALA A 243 7.59 -3.30 6.35
C ALA A 243 7.11 -4.22 5.22
N GLN A 244 6.50 -5.37 5.54
CA GLN A 244 5.96 -6.28 4.52
C GLN A 244 4.82 -5.61 3.74
N CYS A 245 3.93 -4.92 4.47
CA CYS A 245 2.82 -4.17 3.89
C CYS A 245 3.24 -2.91 3.12
N HIS A 246 4.50 -2.52 3.28
CA HIS A 246 5.12 -1.32 2.71
C HIS A 246 6.35 -1.65 1.86
N GLY A 247 6.50 -2.90 1.42
CA GLY A 247 7.29 -3.25 0.26
C GLY A 247 8.72 -3.73 0.48
N HIS A 248 9.18 -3.93 1.71
CA HIS A 248 10.59 -4.28 1.93
C HIS A 248 10.94 -5.75 1.61
N ASP A 249 10.05 -6.68 1.97
CA ASP A 249 10.45 -8.06 2.31
C ASP A 249 10.85 -8.97 1.14
N GLN A 250 10.51 -8.64 -0.10
CA GLN A 250 10.85 -9.46 -1.28
C GLN A 250 11.89 -8.82 -2.22
N GLU A 251 12.27 -7.58 -1.95
CA GLU A 251 13.08 -6.78 -2.89
C GLU A 251 14.59 -6.95 -2.69
N GLY A 252 15.03 -7.74 -1.71
CA GLY A 252 16.44 -8.02 -1.46
C GLY A 252 16.72 -9.12 -0.44
N GLY A 253 15.72 -9.96 -0.15
CA GLY A 253 15.68 -10.83 1.03
C GLY A 253 15.06 -10.12 2.24
N GLY A 254 14.84 -10.88 3.32
CA GLY A 254 14.35 -10.31 4.58
C GLY A 254 15.29 -9.23 5.15
N PRO A 255 14.84 -8.46 6.16
CA PRO A 255 15.62 -7.34 6.69
C PRO A 255 17.01 -7.79 7.15
N THR A 256 18.05 -7.16 6.60
CA THR A 256 19.43 -7.39 7.04
C THR A 256 19.70 -6.52 8.27
N ASN A 257 19.99 -7.15 9.41
CA ASN A 257 20.21 -6.46 10.69
C ASN A 257 19.06 -5.53 11.10
N SER A 258 17.81 -5.90 10.78
CA SER A 258 16.60 -5.10 11.05
C SER A 258 16.59 -3.72 10.37
N VAL A 259 17.28 -3.57 9.24
CA VAL A 259 17.25 -2.36 8.39
C VAL A 259 16.31 -2.60 7.20
N PHE A 260 15.52 -1.58 6.86
CA PHE A 260 14.47 -1.61 5.84
C PHE A 260 14.75 -0.61 4.69
N PRO A 261 15.81 -0.81 3.89
CA PRO A 261 16.24 0.17 2.88
C PRO A 261 15.31 0.37 1.68
N TYR A 262 14.30 -0.50 1.55
CA TYR A 262 13.35 -0.50 0.44
C TYR A 262 11.90 -0.34 0.90
N ALA A 263 11.69 0.07 2.15
CA ALA A 263 10.38 0.46 2.63
C ALA A 263 9.84 1.66 1.84
N LYS A 264 8.57 1.58 1.46
CA LYS A 264 7.88 2.48 0.55
C LYS A 264 6.54 2.94 1.11
N LEU A 265 6.12 4.11 0.67
CA LEU A 265 4.76 4.56 0.90
C LEU A 265 3.82 3.94 -0.16
N ASN A 266 2.66 3.48 0.29
CA ASN A 266 1.62 3.01 -0.63
C ASN A 266 0.94 4.22 -1.24
N TYR A 267 0.92 4.31 -2.57
CA TYR A 267 0.16 5.35 -3.25
C TYR A 267 -1.34 5.13 -3.05
N LEU A 268 -2.08 6.22 -3.19
CA LEU A 268 -3.53 6.28 -3.00
C LEU A 268 -4.21 6.09 -4.35
N ASP A 269 -4.72 4.89 -4.60
CA ASP A 269 -5.40 4.53 -5.85
C ASP A 269 -6.92 4.80 -5.73
N THR A 270 -7.34 6.03 -6.04
CA THR A 270 -8.76 6.41 -5.96
C THR A 270 -9.65 5.59 -6.88
N ASP A 271 -9.13 5.16 -8.03
CA ASP A 271 -9.88 4.37 -9.01
C ASP A 271 -10.24 3.02 -8.42
N GLN A 272 -9.27 2.36 -7.79
CA GLN A 272 -9.54 1.08 -7.13
C GLN A 272 -10.52 1.22 -5.97
N TRP A 273 -10.58 2.36 -5.28
CA TRP A 273 -11.59 2.59 -4.26
C TRP A 273 -12.99 2.64 -4.87
N TYR A 274 -13.16 3.32 -6.00
CA TYR A 274 -14.42 3.34 -6.75
C TYR A 274 -14.79 1.97 -7.30
N ASP A 275 -13.84 1.25 -7.88
CA ASP A 275 -14.08 -0.10 -8.40
C ASP A 275 -14.60 -1.00 -7.27
N MET A 276 -13.93 -1.02 -6.12
CA MET A 276 -14.36 -1.77 -4.94
C MET A 276 -15.79 -1.43 -4.49
N MET A 277 -16.17 -0.16 -4.50
CA MET A 277 -17.54 0.24 -4.12
C MET A 277 -18.58 -0.13 -5.19
N ALA A 278 -18.21 -0.06 -6.48
CA ALA A 278 -19.10 -0.30 -7.61
C ALA A 278 -19.49 -1.77 -7.79
N PHE A 279 -18.74 -2.71 -7.19
CA PHE A 279 -19.04 -4.15 -7.25
C PHE A 279 -20.28 -4.60 -6.46
N GLY A 280 -21.08 -3.66 -5.93
CA GLY A 280 -22.32 -3.97 -5.21
C GLY A 280 -22.08 -4.50 -3.80
N GLU A 281 -20.84 -4.43 -3.32
CA GLU A 281 -20.44 -4.83 -1.97
C GLU A 281 -20.71 -3.73 -0.93
N PHE A 282 -20.71 -2.47 -1.36
CA PHE A 282 -20.93 -1.32 -0.47
C PHE A 282 -21.95 -0.30 -1.04
N PRO A 283 -23.10 -0.73 -1.57
CA PRO A 283 -24.00 0.13 -2.32
C PRO A 283 -24.69 1.18 -1.45
N SER A 284 -24.92 0.91 -0.15
CA SER A 284 -25.49 1.88 0.80
C SER A 284 -24.48 2.95 1.20
N THR A 285 -23.19 2.61 1.22
CA THR A 285 -22.11 3.54 1.50
C THR A 285 -22.03 4.63 0.42
N LEU A 286 -22.06 4.25 -0.86
CA LEU A 286 -22.06 5.19 -1.99
C LEU A 286 -23.29 6.11 -2.03
N GLY A 287 -24.41 5.70 -1.46
CA GLY A 287 -25.62 6.52 -1.39
C GLY A 287 -25.51 7.68 -0.40
N THR A 288 -24.54 7.65 0.52
CA THR A 288 -24.42 8.60 1.62
C THR A 288 -23.09 9.34 1.60
N TYR A 289 -22.00 8.64 1.29
CA TYR A 289 -20.65 9.18 1.28
C TYR A 289 -19.90 8.73 0.01
N ASP A 290 -19.08 9.63 -0.50
CA ASP A 290 -18.16 9.29 -1.59
C ASP A 290 -16.93 8.53 -1.05
N VAL A 291 -16.21 7.79 -1.91
CA VAL A 291 -14.92 7.16 -1.53
C VAL A 291 -13.90 8.20 -1.10
N LEU A 292 -13.97 9.41 -1.65
CA LEU A 292 -13.22 10.57 -1.18
C LEU A 292 -14.15 11.43 -0.30
N PHE A 293 -14.20 11.09 0.99
CA PHE A 293 -15.16 11.65 1.95
C PHE A 293 -15.18 13.18 1.98
N ASP A 294 -14.00 13.80 1.89
CA ASP A 294 -13.85 15.26 1.98
C ASP A 294 -14.39 16.02 0.76
N GLY A 295 -14.58 15.34 -0.37
CA GLY A 295 -15.06 15.95 -1.61
C GLY A 295 -16.58 16.06 -1.71
N GLY A 296 -17.31 15.28 -0.90
CA GLY A 296 -18.75 15.09 -1.06
C GLY A 296 -19.11 14.29 -2.32
N LEU A 297 -20.41 14.17 -2.59
CA LEU A 297 -20.94 13.33 -3.68
C LEU A 297 -20.90 14.00 -5.06
N ASP A 298 -20.75 15.33 -5.14
CA ASP A 298 -20.72 16.06 -6.40
C ASP A 298 -19.28 16.18 -6.93
N HIS A 299 -18.91 15.28 -7.84
CA HIS A 299 -17.58 15.23 -8.46
C HIS A 299 -17.27 16.46 -9.33
N SER A 300 -18.29 17.22 -9.75
CA SER A 300 -18.11 18.46 -10.50
C SER A 300 -17.88 19.68 -9.60
N SER A 301 -18.02 19.52 -8.29
CA SER A 301 -17.88 20.62 -7.34
C SER A 301 -16.41 21.03 -7.14
N GLY A 302 -16.20 22.30 -6.83
CA GLY A 302 -14.87 22.79 -6.45
C GLY A 302 -14.34 22.14 -5.15
N ALA A 303 -15.24 21.70 -4.26
CA ALA A 303 -14.86 20.99 -3.03
C ALA A 303 -14.26 19.61 -3.34
N TYR A 304 -14.89 18.86 -4.24
CA TYR A 304 -14.37 17.58 -4.70
C TYR A 304 -13.02 17.74 -5.40
N GLY A 305 -12.91 18.70 -6.33
CA GLY A 305 -11.63 19.03 -6.97
C GLY A 305 -10.52 19.35 -5.97
N ALA A 306 -10.82 20.16 -4.94
CA ALA A 306 -9.84 20.50 -3.90
C ALA A 306 -9.44 19.30 -3.02
N ALA A 307 -10.39 18.43 -2.66
CA ALA A 307 -10.09 17.20 -1.93
C ALA A 307 -9.21 16.25 -2.77
N PHE A 308 -9.50 16.14 -4.06
CA PHE A 308 -8.74 15.29 -4.97
C PHE A 308 -7.32 15.86 -5.21
N ASP A 309 -7.16 17.19 -5.27
CA ASP A 309 -5.86 17.86 -5.34
C ASP A 309 -4.96 17.49 -4.15
N VAL A 310 -5.53 17.32 -2.96
CA VAL A 310 -4.78 16.84 -1.79
C VAL A 310 -4.24 15.43 -2.04
N VAL A 311 -5.05 14.54 -2.60
CA VAL A 311 -4.62 13.18 -2.98
C VAL A 311 -3.52 13.23 -4.03
N ARG A 312 -3.62 14.08 -5.07
CA ARG A 312 -2.54 14.25 -6.07
C ARG A 312 -1.23 14.71 -5.44
N LYS A 313 -1.30 15.67 -4.50
CA LYS A 313 -0.11 16.13 -3.77
C LYS A 313 0.47 15.02 -2.91
N LEU A 314 -0.35 14.25 -2.19
CA LEU A 314 0.09 13.09 -1.41
C LEU A 314 0.79 12.07 -2.31
N ASN A 315 0.18 11.68 -3.43
CA ASN A 315 0.77 10.76 -4.41
C ASN A 315 2.06 11.29 -5.03
N SER A 316 2.19 12.61 -5.25
CA SER A 316 3.45 13.21 -5.72
C SER A 316 4.59 13.06 -4.72
N PHE A 317 4.32 13.23 -3.42
CA PHE A 317 5.32 12.97 -2.37
C PHE A 317 5.67 11.49 -2.27
N ILE A 318 4.67 10.61 -2.31
CA ILE A 318 4.85 9.15 -2.30
C ILE A 318 5.71 8.71 -3.48
N ARG A 319 5.46 9.25 -4.67
CA ARG A 319 6.27 9.00 -5.86
C ARG A 319 7.74 9.38 -5.66
N SER A 320 8.01 10.52 -5.02
CA SER A 320 9.38 10.94 -4.71
C SER A 320 10.08 9.95 -3.78
N GLN A 321 9.45 9.60 -2.65
CA GLN A 321 10.03 8.67 -1.68
C GLN A 321 10.22 7.27 -2.27
N ASN A 322 9.25 6.79 -3.05
CA ASN A 322 9.34 5.50 -3.73
C ASN A 322 10.49 5.48 -4.75
N SER A 323 10.74 6.59 -5.46
CA SER A 323 11.84 6.68 -6.43
C SER A 323 13.23 6.62 -5.79
N GLU A 324 13.36 7.11 -4.56
CA GLU A 324 14.62 7.09 -3.81
C GLU A 324 14.91 5.71 -3.18
N SER A 325 13.85 4.94 -2.90
CA SER A 325 13.89 3.64 -2.22
C SER A 325 13.82 2.43 -3.16
N VAL A 326 14.03 2.61 -4.46
CA VAL A 326 13.96 1.50 -5.42
C VAL A 326 15.17 0.58 -5.42
N HIS A 327 15.03 -0.64 -5.88
CA HIS A 327 16.20 -1.50 -6.10
C HIS A 327 17.03 -1.00 -7.30
N SER A 328 18.30 -1.43 -7.40
CA SER A 328 19.17 -1.10 -8.54
C SER A 328 18.93 -1.97 -9.79
N GLY A 329 18.03 -2.95 -9.71
CA GLY A 329 17.81 -3.96 -10.75
C GLY A 329 16.42 -3.91 -11.39
N ASP A 330 15.69 -2.80 -11.23
CA ASP A 330 14.34 -2.57 -11.77
C ASP A 330 13.25 -3.60 -11.35
N ILE A 331 13.55 -4.50 -10.40
CA ILE A 331 12.64 -5.55 -9.92
C ILE A 331 11.35 -4.99 -9.29
N ASP A 332 11.38 -3.73 -8.85
CA ASP A 332 10.29 -3.02 -8.20
C ASP A 332 9.81 -1.79 -9.00
N LEU A 333 10.19 -1.72 -10.29
CA LEU A 333 9.83 -0.60 -11.16
C LEU A 333 8.32 -0.40 -11.26
N PHE A 334 7.53 -1.48 -11.17
CA PHE A 334 6.06 -1.42 -11.16
C PHE A 334 5.50 -0.49 -10.08
N LYS A 335 6.19 -0.33 -8.94
CA LYS A 335 5.74 0.52 -7.83
C LYS A 335 5.82 2.00 -8.18
N ILE A 336 6.91 2.42 -8.82
CA ILE A 336 7.03 3.79 -9.34
C ILE A 336 6.07 3.96 -10.51
N LYS A 337 6.02 3.00 -11.42
CA LYS A 337 5.18 3.10 -12.62
C LYS A 337 3.70 3.19 -12.29
N ALA A 338 3.23 2.51 -11.25
CA ALA A 338 1.85 2.62 -10.79
C ALA A 338 1.49 4.04 -10.36
N VAL A 339 2.32 4.66 -9.50
CA VAL A 339 2.05 6.04 -9.06
C VAL A 339 2.27 7.06 -10.18
N ASP A 340 3.28 6.88 -11.05
CA ASP A 340 3.49 7.73 -12.24
C ASP A 340 2.28 7.64 -13.19
N LYS A 341 1.75 6.43 -13.41
CA LYS A 341 0.58 6.19 -14.25
C LYS A 341 -0.67 6.86 -13.67
N TRP A 342 -0.92 6.70 -12.37
CA TRP A 342 -2.04 7.35 -11.69
C TRP A 342 -1.93 8.88 -11.78
N LEU A 343 -0.75 9.45 -11.48
CA LEU A 343 -0.52 10.90 -11.58
C LEU A 343 -0.73 11.43 -13.00
N ALA A 344 -0.33 10.67 -14.03
CA ALA A 344 -0.53 11.05 -15.42
C ALA A 344 -2.01 11.01 -15.82
N LEU A 345 -2.73 9.96 -15.44
CA LEU A 345 -4.16 9.81 -15.72
C LEU A 345 -5.01 10.91 -15.08
N HIS A 346 -4.63 11.32 -13.86
CA HIS A 346 -5.36 12.32 -13.09
C HIS A 346 -4.71 13.71 -13.10
N GLN A 347 -3.82 14.02 -14.05
CA GLN A 347 -3.16 15.32 -14.09
C GLN A 347 -4.17 16.48 -14.20
N SER A 348 -5.27 16.25 -14.93
CA SER A 348 -6.30 17.26 -15.22
C SER A 348 -7.73 16.78 -14.96
N SER A 349 -7.92 15.59 -14.38
CA SER A 349 -9.23 15.05 -14.04
C SER A 349 -9.20 14.41 -12.66
N ALA A 350 -10.38 14.41 -12.01
CA ALA A 350 -10.65 13.68 -10.78
C ALA A 350 -11.59 12.49 -11.03
N ASP A 351 -12.00 12.26 -12.28
CA ASP A 351 -12.92 11.20 -12.65
C ASP A 351 -12.26 9.82 -12.49
N PRO A 352 -13.00 8.79 -12.05
CA PRO A 352 -12.49 7.43 -11.97
C PRO A 352 -12.06 6.88 -13.34
N VAL A 353 -10.95 6.15 -13.37
CA VAL A 353 -10.38 5.57 -14.58
C VAL A 353 -10.53 4.04 -14.60
N PRO A 354 -11.07 3.45 -15.68
CA PRO A 354 -11.23 2.00 -15.79
C PRO A 354 -9.91 1.23 -15.65
N ALA A 355 -9.98 0.03 -15.06
CA ALA A 355 -8.83 -0.83 -14.78
C ALA A 355 -7.85 -1.00 -15.95
N LEU A 356 -8.34 -1.23 -17.18
CA LEU A 356 -7.46 -1.43 -18.32
C LEU A 356 -6.63 -0.16 -18.66
N ALA A 357 -7.19 1.03 -18.49
CA ALA A 357 -6.46 2.27 -18.72
C ALA A 357 -5.34 2.50 -17.69
N ARG A 358 -5.40 1.81 -16.53
CA ARG A 358 -4.38 1.79 -15.46
C ARG A 358 -3.29 0.73 -15.67
N ALA A 359 -3.38 -0.10 -16.72
CA ALA A 359 -2.36 -1.09 -17.06
C ALA A 359 -0.95 -0.48 -17.15
N LEU A 360 0.05 -1.24 -16.67
CA LEU A 360 1.44 -0.81 -16.62
C LEU A 360 2.22 -1.34 -17.82
N ASP A 361 2.92 -0.41 -18.48
CA ASP A 361 4.02 -0.71 -19.38
C ASP A 361 5.32 -0.36 -18.66
N LEU A 362 6.12 -1.38 -18.34
CA LEU A 362 7.39 -1.20 -17.64
C LEU A 362 8.51 -0.74 -18.59
N GLY A 363 8.31 -0.79 -19.92
CA GLY A 363 9.29 -0.37 -20.92
C GLY A 363 10.47 -1.32 -21.10
N ASN A 364 10.38 -2.55 -20.58
CA ASN A 364 11.42 -3.58 -20.63
C ASN A 364 11.03 -4.77 -21.54
N GLY A 365 9.96 -4.64 -22.32
CA GLY A 365 9.43 -5.71 -23.18
C GLY A 365 8.54 -6.72 -22.45
N SER A 366 8.16 -6.47 -21.20
CA SER A 366 7.18 -7.28 -20.48
C SER A 366 5.82 -7.31 -21.19
N ALA A 367 5.05 -8.37 -20.97
CA ALA A 367 3.67 -8.42 -21.42
C ALA A 367 2.86 -7.25 -20.81
N VAL A 368 2.01 -6.62 -21.63
CA VAL A 368 1.10 -5.53 -21.23
C VAL A 368 -0.33 -5.95 -21.53
N TRP A 369 -1.26 -5.58 -20.64
CA TRP A 369 -2.70 -5.78 -20.85
C TRP A 369 -3.17 -5.12 -22.15
N GLN A 370 -3.99 -5.86 -22.90
CA GLN A 370 -4.56 -5.46 -24.18
C GLN A 370 -6.06 -5.25 -24.05
N ASP A 371 -6.66 -4.47 -24.95
CA ASP A 371 -8.10 -4.21 -24.98
C ASP A 371 -8.91 -5.38 -25.57
N THR A 372 -8.67 -6.58 -25.04
CA THR A 372 -9.39 -7.82 -25.38
C THR A 372 -10.44 -8.12 -24.32
N GLN A 373 -11.44 -8.93 -24.68
CA GLN A 373 -12.49 -9.33 -23.73
C GLN A 373 -11.91 -10.08 -22.52
N ASP A 374 -10.96 -10.99 -22.77
CA ASP A 374 -10.35 -11.83 -21.73
C ASP A 374 -9.46 -11.01 -20.79
N ASP A 375 -8.66 -10.09 -21.32
CA ASP A 375 -7.82 -9.21 -20.50
C ASP A 375 -8.66 -8.27 -19.63
N ARG A 376 -9.72 -7.66 -20.19
CA ARG A 376 -10.65 -6.83 -19.40
C ARG A 376 -11.31 -7.62 -18.29
N ALA A 377 -11.75 -8.85 -18.58
CA ALA A 377 -12.41 -9.69 -17.61
C ALA A 377 -11.45 -10.15 -16.50
N LEU A 378 -10.25 -10.63 -16.86
CA LEU A 378 -9.27 -11.06 -15.87
C LEU A 378 -8.78 -9.89 -15.02
N LEU A 379 -8.39 -8.77 -15.63
CA LEU A 379 -7.89 -7.62 -14.88
C LEU A 379 -8.95 -7.05 -13.95
N GLY A 380 -10.22 -6.99 -14.37
CA GLY A 380 -11.32 -6.58 -13.51
C GLY A 380 -11.48 -7.47 -12.27
N LEU A 381 -11.41 -8.80 -12.45
CA LEU A 381 -11.43 -9.75 -11.33
C LEU A 381 -10.21 -9.58 -10.41
N LEU A 382 -9.01 -9.44 -10.96
CA LEU A 382 -7.80 -9.29 -10.16
C LEU A 382 -7.77 -7.95 -9.40
N ASP A 383 -8.26 -6.87 -9.99
CA ASP A 383 -8.39 -5.58 -9.32
C ASP A 383 -9.37 -5.66 -8.14
N GLN A 384 -10.52 -6.30 -8.37
CA GLN A 384 -11.54 -6.51 -7.35
C GLN A 384 -11.04 -7.36 -6.17
N TYR A 385 -10.43 -8.50 -6.45
CA TYR A 385 -10.19 -9.51 -5.43
C TYR A 385 -8.73 -9.50 -4.92
N CYS A 386 -7.76 -9.20 -5.77
CA CYS A 386 -6.34 -9.37 -5.45
C CYS A 386 -5.65 -8.03 -5.13
N PHE A 387 -6.03 -6.93 -5.77
CA PHE A 387 -5.33 -5.65 -5.60
C PHE A 387 -5.46 -5.06 -4.19
N ARG A 388 -6.57 -5.31 -3.48
CA ARG A 388 -6.73 -4.87 -2.08
C ARG A 388 -5.53 -5.24 -1.18
N CYS A 389 -5.07 -6.48 -1.29
CA CYS A 389 -3.99 -7.02 -0.45
C CYS A 389 -2.60 -6.75 -1.06
N HIS A 390 -2.46 -6.96 -2.37
CA HIS A 390 -1.17 -6.82 -3.05
C HIS A 390 -0.81 -5.37 -3.38
N SER A 391 -1.82 -4.54 -3.64
CA SER A 391 -1.71 -3.18 -4.17
C SER A 391 -0.65 -3.17 -5.28
N SER A 392 0.36 -2.29 -5.17
CA SER A 392 1.62 -2.38 -5.90
C SER A 392 2.78 -2.55 -4.91
N VAL A 393 2.69 -3.56 -4.04
CA VAL A 393 3.67 -3.82 -2.97
C VAL A 393 4.47 -5.10 -3.23
N LEU A 394 3.81 -6.23 -3.47
CA LEU A 394 4.53 -7.47 -3.79
C LEU A 394 4.67 -7.67 -5.30
N TYR A 395 3.59 -7.39 -6.00
CA TYR A 395 3.51 -7.20 -7.45
C TYR A 395 2.28 -6.33 -7.70
N SER A 396 2.12 -5.84 -8.93
CA SER A 396 0.91 -5.13 -9.34
C SER A 396 0.06 -6.01 -10.25
N VAL A 397 -1.25 -6.09 -10.00
CA VAL A 397 -2.17 -6.79 -10.93
C VAL A 397 -2.23 -6.08 -12.30
N PHE A 398 -1.86 -4.80 -12.35
CA PHE A 398 -1.75 -4.01 -13.57
C PHE A 398 -0.47 -4.30 -14.38
N ASP A 399 0.47 -5.08 -13.83
CA ASP A 399 1.59 -5.67 -14.56
C ASP A 399 1.23 -7.08 -15.03
N LYS A 400 0.89 -7.21 -16.32
CA LYS A 400 0.43 -8.49 -16.89
C LYS A 400 1.49 -9.58 -16.81
N GLN A 401 2.77 -9.23 -16.98
CA GLN A 401 3.84 -10.22 -16.89
C GLN A 401 3.94 -10.78 -15.47
N ALA A 402 3.88 -9.92 -14.45
CA ALA A 402 3.92 -10.37 -13.06
C ALA A 402 2.75 -11.30 -12.69
N VAL A 403 1.57 -11.09 -13.28
CA VAL A 403 0.41 -12.00 -13.15
C VAL A 403 0.65 -13.31 -13.89
N ALA A 404 1.17 -13.25 -15.12
CA ALA A 404 1.52 -14.43 -15.91
C ALA A 404 2.54 -15.30 -15.16
N ASP A 405 3.61 -14.71 -14.62
CA ASP A 405 4.64 -15.44 -13.86
C ASP A 405 4.07 -16.16 -12.62
N ARG A 406 2.94 -15.69 -12.09
CA ARG A 406 2.27 -16.21 -10.87
C ARG A 406 1.03 -17.05 -11.16
N TRP A 407 0.72 -17.37 -12.42
CA TRP A 407 -0.56 -17.99 -12.80
C TRP A 407 -0.87 -19.27 -12.03
N ARG A 408 0.14 -20.12 -11.75
CA ARG A 408 -0.01 -21.38 -11.00
C ARG A 408 -0.44 -21.13 -9.57
N THR A 409 0.20 -20.16 -8.92
CA THR A 409 -0.03 -19.78 -7.53
C THR A 409 -1.43 -19.20 -7.39
N ILE A 410 -1.81 -18.27 -8.28
CA ILE A 410 -3.15 -17.68 -8.30
C ILE A 410 -4.21 -18.76 -8.50
N ALA A 411 -4.08 -19.60 -9.54
CA ALA A 411 -5.04 -20.66 -9.83
C ALA A 411 -5.22 -21.64 -8.67
N ARG A 412 -4.12 -21.99 -7.97
CA ARG A 412 -4.17 -22.88 -6.82
C ARG A 412 -4.87 -22.22 -5.62
N TYR A 413 -4.56 -20.97 -5.30
CA TYR A 413 -4.99 -20.34 -4.05
C TYR A 413 -6.44 -19.89 -4.05
N VAL A 414 -7.00 -19.49 -5.20
CA VAL A 414 -8.44 -19.18 -5.31
C VAL A 414 -9.34 -20.40 -5.18
N GLN A 415 -8.79 -21.61 -5.35
CA GLN A 415 -9.51 -22.87 -5.22
C GLN A 415 -9.47 -23.45 -3.81
N LEU A 416 -8.68 -22.87 -2.90
CA LEU A 416 -8.61 -23.35 -1.52
C LEU A 416 -9.89 -22.97 -0.76
N PRO A 417 -10.27 -23.71 0.29
CA PRO A 417 -11.34 -23.28 1.19
C PRO A 417 -10.98 -21.96 1.87
N ALA A 418 -11.95 -21.09 2.16
CA ALA A 418 -11.71 -19.79 2.82
C ALA A 418 -11.07 -19.90 4.22
N THR A 419 -11.19 -21.06 4.88
CA THR A 419 -10.52 -21.38 6.14
C THR A 419 -9.04 -21.74 5.97
N ASN A 420 -8.57 -21.99 4.74
CA ASN A 420 -7.19 -22.28 4.46
C ASN A 420 -6.34 -21.03 4.57
N SER A 421 -5.18 -21.15 5.20
CA SER A 421 -4.31 -20.00 5.40
C SER A 421 -3.74 -19.38 4.12
N SER A 422 -3.64 -20.18 3.05
CA SER A 422 -3.17 -19.75 1.74
C SER A 422 -4.31 -19.38 0.79
N HIS A 423 -5.56 -19.39 1.25
CA HIS A 423 -6.70 -18.96 0.44
C HIS A 423 -6.55 -17.51 0.00
N MET A 424 -6.96 -17.24 -1.24
CA MET A 424 -7.02 -15.90 -1.80
C MET A 424 -8.37 -15.65 -2.47
N PRO A 425 -8.98 -14.46 -2.27
CA PRO A 425 -8.59 -13.42 -1.32
C PRO A 425 -8.85 -13.81 0.14
N GLN A 426 -8.02 -13.31 1.06
CA GLN A 426 -8.17 -13.58 2.50
C GLN A 426 -9.47 -12.97 3.04
N GLY A 427 -10.12 -13.70 3.95
CA GLY A 427 -11.37 -13.30 4.60
C GLY A 427 -12.61 -13.40 3.71
N ARG A 428 -12.47 -13.68 2.40
CA ARG A 428 -13.62 -13.66 1.47
C ARG A 428 -13.78 -14.99 0.75
N GLN A 429 -14.99 -15.51 0.77
CA GLN A 429 -15.38 -16.68 -0.01
C GLN A 429 -15.81 -16.24 -1.41
N LEU A 430 -15.13 -16.76 -2.43
CA LEU A 430 -15.52 -16.58 -3.83
C LEU A 430 -16.60 -17.60 -4.20
N ASP A 431 -17.54 -17.21 -5.07
CA ASP A 431 -18.46 -18.16 -5.67
C ASP A 431 -17.75 -19.04 -6.72
N ALA A 432 -18.38 -20.17 -7.06
CA ALA A 432 -17.78 -21.17 -7.93
C ALA A 432 -17.52 -20.65 -9.37
N GLN A 433 -18.35 -19.73 -9.87
CA GLN A 433 -18.20 -19.19 -11.21
C GLN A 433 -17.00 -18.22 -11.25
N THR A 434 -16.89 -17.34 -10.27
CA THR A 434 -15.74 -16.44 -10.11
C THR A 434 -14.42 -17.23 -10.03
N ILE A 435 -14.37 -18.31 -9.23
CA ILE A 435 -13.19 -19.19 -9.16
C ILE A 435 -12.88 -19.80 -10.54
N ALA A 436 -13.89 -20.34 -11.22
CA ALA A 436 -13.71 -20.97 -12.53
C ALA A 436 -13.19 -19.97 -13.58
N ASP A 437 -13.71 -18.74 -13.57
CA ASP A 437 -13.28 -17.69 -14.49
C ASP A 437 -11.85 -17.23 -14.23
N ILE A 438 -11.48 -16.95 -12.97
CA ILE A 438 -10.10 -16.58 -12.63
C ILE A 438 -9.14 -17.69 -13.10
N VAL A 439 -9.42 -18.95 -12.76
CA VAL A 439 -8.58 -20.10 -13.11
C VAL A 439 -8.43 -20.23 -14.63
N ARG A 440 -9.54 -20.12 -15.37
CA ARG A 440 -9.53 -20.19 -16.84
C ARG A 440 -8.65 -19.10 -17.44
N TYR A 441 -8.85 -17.86 -17.02
CA TYR A 441 -8.14 -16.72 -17.58
C TYR A 441 -6.65 -16.71 -17.23
N VAL A 442 -6.26 -16.97 -15.98
CA VAL A 442 -4.83 -17.00 -15.62
C VAL A 442 -4.09 -18.16 -16.30
N GLN A 443 -4.76 -19.29 -16.54
CA GLN A 443 -4.18 -20.39 -17.29
C GLN A 443 -3.97 -20.07 -18.78
N ALA A 444 -4.70 -19.10 -19.34
CA ALA A 444 -4.53 -18.64 -20.70
C ALA A 444 -3.35 -17.66 -20.87
N LEU A 445 -2.73 -17.22 -19.77
CA LEU A 445 -1.52 -16.39 -19.78
C LEU A 445 -0.21 -17.18 -19.91
N LYS A 446 -0.27 -18.51 -19.95
CA LYS A 446 0.88 -19.38 -20.23
C LYS A 446 1.46 -19.10 -21.60
#